data_AF-A0A8I2ZI58-F1
#
_entry.id   AF-A0A8I2ZI58-F1
#
_cell.length_a   1.000
_cell.length_b   1.000
_cell.length_c   1.000
_cell.angle_alpha   90.00
_cell.angle_beta   90.00
_cell.angle_gamma   90.00
#
_symmetry.space_group_name_H-M   'P 1'
#
loop_
_entity.id
_entity.type
_entity.pdbx_description
1 polymer ?
#
loop_
_entity_poly.entity_id
_entity_poly.type
_entity_poly.pdbx_seq_one_letter_code
_entity_poly.pdbx_strand_id
1 'polypeptide(L)'
;MPSSIDNHQISKTTFLLFVLFLVCLVPGWFHYLWTFPFTFLGLLSPDSRIPSSARHTPPSTPTMATAWAQKQFSLPAKSRGSYLITDDVLKAVPEIKDFKVGILHLFVQHTSCALSLNENWDSDVRADMSDALDRIAPEAGPKGEALYRHDDEGPDDMPAHIKSALIGASVTIPIKDGKLATGTWQGIWYLEFRASKHQRRLMATIQGQKA
;
A
#
# COMPACT_ATOMS: atom_id res chain seq x y z
N MET A 1 -61.53 -7.63 24.54
CA MET A 1 -61.61 -7.56 23.06
C MET A 1 -60.32 -6.95 22.54
N PRO A 2 -59.44 -7.67 21.84
CA PRO A 2 -58.35 -7.05 21.11
C PRO A 2 -58.82 -6.69 19.70
N SER A 3 -58.65 -5.43 19.34
CA SER A 3 -58.86 -4.87 18.00
C SER A 3 -57.83 -5.42 17.01
N SER A 4 -58.30 -5.66 15.79
CA SER A 4 -57.59 -6.26 14.67
C SER A 4 -56.25 -5.58 14.35
N ILE A 5 -55.24 -6.41 14.11
CA ILE A 5 -53.97 -6.02 13.49
C ILE A 5 -54.25 -5.71 12.01
N ASP A 6 -54.06 -4.46 11.62
CA ASP A 6 -54.11 -4.04 10.22
C ASP A 6 -52.94 -4.67 9.45
N ASN A 7 -53.26 -5.58 8.52
CA ASN A 7 -52.31 -6.10 7.55
C ASN A 7 -51.92 -4.97 6.60
N HIS A 8 -50.71 -4.42 6.74
CA HIS A 8 -50.11 -3.53 5.76
C HIS A 8 -49.98 -4.25 4.42
N GLN A 9 -50.93 -4.03 3.51
CA GLN A 9 -50.75 -4.42 2.11
C GLN A 9 -49.62 -3.60 1.51
N ILE A 10 -48.53 -4.28 1.16
CA ILE A 10 -47.44 -3.70 0.38
C ILE A 10 -48.03 -3.25 -0.95
N SER A 11 -47.91 -1.95 -1.25
CA SER A 11 -48.33 -1.40 -2.54
C SER A 11 -47.62 -2.15 -3.68
N LYS A 12 -48.36 -2.45 -4.75
CA LYS A 12 -47.81 -3.08 -5.96
C LYS A 12 -46.57 -2.36 -6.48
N THR A 13 -46.50 -1.04 -6.30
CA THR A 13 -45.35 -0.21 -6.65
C THR A 13 -44.12 -0.52 -5.80
N THR A 14 -44.30 -0.68 -4.49
CA THR A 14 -43.22 -1.02 -3.55
C THR A 14 -42.68 -2.43 -3.81
N PHE A 15 -43.57 -3.38 -4.13
CA PHE A 15 -43.16 -4.72 -4.53
C PHE A 15 -42.36 -4.72 -5.84
N LEU A 16 -42.81 -3.96 -6.84
CA LEU A 16 -42.12 -3.86 -8.13
C LEU A 16 -40.70 -3.26 -7.97
N LEU A 17 -40.58 -2.18 -7.18
CA LEU A 17 -39.28 -1.55 -6.92
C LEU A 17 -38.32 -2.48 -6.15
N PHE A 18 -38.83 -3.25 -5.19
CA PHE A 18 -38.03 -4.23 -4.46
C PHE A 18 -37.52 -5.35 -5.37
N VAL A 19 -38.36 -5.86 -6.28
CA VAL A 19 -37.94 -6.86 -7.28
C VAL A 19 -36.88 -6.28 -8.21
N LEU A 20 -37.05 -5.04 -8.68
CA LEU A 20 -36.08 -4.38 -9.56
C LEU A 20 -34.72 -4.18 -8.86
N PHE A 21 -34.74 -3.81 -7.59
CA PHE A 21 -33.54 -3.68 -6.75
C PHE A 21 -32.80 -5.01 -6.60
N LEU A 22 -33.52 -6.11 -6.34
CA LEU A 22 -32.91 -7.45 -6.24
C LEU A 22 -32.27 -7.90 -7.55
N VAL A 23 -32.89 -7.61 -8.70
CA VAL A 23 -32.32 -7.90 -10.03
C VAL A 23 -31.03 -7.09 -10.26
N CYS A 24 -30.98 -5.83 -9.83
CA CYS A 24 -29.77 -4.99 -9.95
C CYS A 24 -28.62 -5.44 -9.04
N LEU A 25 -28.90 -6.07 -7.90
CA LEU A 25 -27.87 -6.55 -6.97
C LEU A 25 -27.11 -7.79 -7.46
N VAL A 26 -27.62 -8.51 -8.47
CA VAL A 26 -26.95 -9.68 -9.02
C VAL A 26 -26.78 -9.54 -10.55
N PRO A 27 -25.81 -8.74 -11.00
CA PRO A 27 -25.55 -8.46 -12.43
C PRO A 27 -25.02 -9.66 -13.25
N GLY A 28 -25.39 -10.89 -12.88
CA GLY A 28 -25.08 -12.13 -13.60
C GLY A 28 -26.29 -13.03 -13.87
N TRP A 29 -27.47 -12.77 -13.30
CA TRP A 29 -28.63 -13.67 -13.46
C TRP A 29 -29.09 -13.83 -14.90
N PHE A 30 -29.06 -12.74 -15.69
CA PHE A 30 -29.36 -12.82 -17.11
C PHE A 30 -28.35 -13.72 -17.84
N HIS A 31 -27.06 -13.62 -17.52
CA HIS A 31 -26.04 -14.49 -18.10
C HIS A 31 -26.31 -15.96 -17.73
N TYR A 32 -26.59 -16.25 -16.46
CA TYR A 32 -26.89 -17.62 -16.03
C TYR A 32 -28.15 -18.16 -16.71
N LEU A 33 -29.28 -17.45 -16.69
CA LEU A 33 -30.52 -17.90 -17.33
C LEU A 33 -30.38 -18.04 -18.86
N TRP A 34 -29.62 -17.16 -19.49
CA TRP A 34 -29.37 -17.20 -20.93
C TRP A 34 -28.45 -18.35 -21.32
N THR A 35 -27.38 -18.62 -20.57
CA THR A 35 -26.41 -19.68 -20.91
C THR A 35 -26.79 -21.07 -20.40
N PHE A 36 -27.64 -21.17 -19.37
CA PHE A 36 -28.02 -22.44 -18.72
C PHE A 36 -28.61 -23.48 -19.69
N PRO A 37 -29.49 -23.13 -20.66
CA PRO A 37 -29.99 -24.08 -21.64
C PRO A 37 -28.90 -24.59 -22.60
N PHE A 38 -27.91 -23.74 -22.92
CA PHE A 38 -26.85 -24.07 -23.87
C PHE A 38 -25.72 -24.89 -23.24
N THR A 39 -25.52 -24.79 -21.92
CA THR A 39 -24.58 -25.66 -21.18
C THR A 39 -25.04 -27.12 -21.15
N PHE A 40 -26.34 -27.40 -21.22
CA PHE A 40 -26.86 -28.77 -21.21
C PHE A 40 -26.94 -29.41 -22.61
N LEU A 41 -26.97 -28.58 -23.67
CA LEU A 41 -27.05 -29.02 -25.06
C LEU A 41 -25.69 -29.16 -25.76
N GLY A 42 -24.57 -28.87 -25.07
CA GLY A 42 -23.21 -28.99 -25.65
C GLY A 42 -22.93 -28.05 -26.84
N LEU A 43 -23.81 -27.09 -27.12
CA LEU A 43 -23.75 -26.20 -28.28
C LEU A 43 -22.72 -25.07 -28.16
N LEU A 44 -22.14 -24.89 -26.96
CA LEU A 44 -21.04 -23.96 -26.70
C LEU A 44 -19.83 -24.71 -26.13
N SER A 45 -19.50 -25.87 -26.70
CA SER A 45 -18.14 -26.40 -26.59
C SER A 45 -17.28 -25.66 -27.62
N PRO A 46 -16.20 -24.97 -27.23
CA PRO A 46 -15.24 -24.44 -28.18
C PRO A 46 -14.39 -25.60 -28.73
N ASP A 47 -14.99 -26.46 -29.54
CA ASP A 47 -14.29 -27.54 -30.22
C ASP A 47 -13.60 -26.99 -31.47
N SER A 48 -12.53 -26.22 -31.24
CA SER A 48 -11.57 -25.89 -32.29
C SER A 48 -10.56 -27.03 -32.37
N ARG A 49 -10.86 -28.01 -33.21
CA ARG A 49 -9.88 -29.00 -33.67
C ARG A 49 -8.72 -28.27 -34.33
N ILE A 50 -7.64 -28.07 -33.59
CA ILE A 50 -6.36 -27.65 -34.16
C ILE A 50 -5.81 -28.84 -34.95
N PRO A 51 -5.53 -28.71 -36.25
CA PRO A 51 -4.84 -29.75 -37.01
C PRO A 51 -3.49 -30.01 -36.35
N SER A 52 -3.09 -31.28 -36.22
CA SER A 52 -1.78 -31.71 -35.72
C SER A 52 -0.66 -31.23 -36.66
N SER A 53 -0.35 -29.94 -36.61
CA SER A 53 0.89 -29.35 -37.10
C SER A 53 2.02 -29.81 -36.18
N ALA A 54 3.16 -30.12 -36.79
CA ALA A 54 4.34 -30.70 -36.19
C ALA A 54 4.63 -30.18 -34.77
N ARG A 55 5.03 -31.10 -33.88
CA ARG A 55 5.65 -30.79 -32.58
C ARG A 55 6.94 -30.01 -32.83
N HIS A 56 6.83 -28.71 -33.07
CA HIS A 56 7.84 -27.77 -32.63
C HIS A 56 7.71 -27.72 -31.12
N THR A 57 8.63 -28.38 -30.42
CA THR A 57 8.97 -27.97 -29.07
C THR A 57 9.35 -26.50 -29.15
N PRO A 58 8.55 -25.56 -28.59
CA PRO A 58 9.02 -24.19 -28.47
C PRO A 58 10.35 -24.25 -27.71
N PRO A 59 11.36 -23.44 -28.11
CA PRO A 59 12.57 -23.34 -27.30
C PRO A 59 12.12 -23.06 -25.87
N SER A 60 12.65 -23.83 -24.91
CA SER A 60 12.42 -23.60 -23.50
C SER A 60 13.05 -22.25 -23.15
N THR A 61 12.34 -21.16 -23.40
CA THR A 61 12.72 -19.85 -22.89
C THR A 61 12.78 -20.03 -21.38
N PRO A 62 13.95 -19.83 -20.73
CA PRO A 62 14.01 -19.88 -19.28
C PRO A 62 12.96 -18.89 -18.78
N THR A 63 11.89 -19.42 -18.17
CA THR A 63 10.89 -18.58 -17.54
C THR A 63 11.65 -17.95 -16.39
N MET A 64 12.02 -16.67 -16.56
CA MET A 64 12.75 -15.93 -15.55
C MET A 64 11.83 -15.83 -14.34
N ALA A 65 12.02 -16.76 -13.40
CA ALA A 65 11.10 -16.94 -12.29
C ALA A 65 11.16 -15.71 -11.39
N THR A 66 9.98 -15.18 -11.05
CA THR A 66 9.85 -14.14 -10.04
C THR A 66 10.36 -14.67 -8.70
N ALA A 67 11.33 -13.97 -8.12
CA ALA A 67 11.87 -14.23 -6.81
C ALA A 67 11.34 -13.20 -5.80
N TRP A 68 11.31 -13.64 -4.54
CA TRP A 68 10.95 -12.81 -3.39
C TRP A 68 12.09 -12.84 -2.37
N ALA A 69 12.33 -11.71 -1.73
CA ALA A 69 13.19 -11.62 -0.54
C ALA A 69 12.50 -10.70 0.47
N GLN A 70 12.58 -11.03 1.76
CA GLN A 70 12.01 -10.20 2.81
C GLN A 70 12.94 -10.17 4.02
N LYS A 71 13.11 -8.98 4.61
CA LYS A 71 14.05 -8.75 5.70
C LYS A 71 13.57 -7.64 6.62
N GLN A 72 13.56 -7.92 7.91
CA GLN A 72 13.36 -6.92 8.94
C GLN A 72 14.71 -6.40 9.45
N PHE A 73 14.82 -5.09 9.64
CA PHE A 73 15.98 -4.46 10.29
C PHE A 73 15.54 -3.25 11.10
N SER A 74 16.44 -2.73 11.93
CA SER A 74 16.19 -1.54 12.74
C SER A 74 17.14 -0.42 12.36
N LEU A 75 16.63 0.81 12.33
CA LEU A 75 17.44 2.01 12.17
C LEU A 75 18.10 2.38 13.51
N PRO A 76 19.21 3.14 13.50
CA PRO A 76 19.75 3.74 14.71
C PRO A 76 18.71 4.62 15.40
N ALA A 77 18.75 4.70 16.73
CA ALA A 77 17.81 5.52 17.46
C ALA A 77 18.01 7.02 17.14
N LYS A 78 16.94 7.70 16.73
CA LYS A 78 16.92 9.12 16.41
C LYS A 78 15.84 9.84 17.20
N SER A 79 16.09 11.10 17.50
CA SER A 79 15.09 12.06 17.95
C SER A 79 14.45 12.72 16.73
N ARG A 80 13.56 13.69 16.96
CA ARG A 80 12.89 14.47 15.92
C ARG A 80 13.86 14.95 14.83
N GLY A 81 13.45 14.78 13.58
CA GLY A 81 14.16 15.28 12.42
C GLY A 81 13.96 14.45 11.16
N SER A 82 14.49 14.95 10.05
CA SER A 82 14.50 14.29 8.75
C SER A 82 15.89 13.75 8.41
N TYR A 83 15.98 12.43 8.18
CA TYR A 83 17.26 11.72 8.01
C TYR A 83 17.32 11.02 6.66
N LEU A 84 18.43 11.19 5.94
CA LEU A 84 18.74 10.40 4.76
C LEU A 84 19.25 9.01 5.21
N ILE A 85 18.55 7.95 4.82
CA ILE A 85 18.82 6.57 5.25
C ILE A 85 19.09 5.61 4.08
N THR A 86 19.31 6.13 2.87
CA THR A 86 19.57 5.31 1.67
C THR A 86 20.69 4.30 1.90
N ASP A 87 21.81 4.73 2.49
CA ASP A 87 22.96 3.86 2.75
C ASP A 87 22.68 2.82 3.84
N ASP A 88 21.92 3.20 4.87
CA ASP A 88 21.48 2.26 5.91
C ASP A 88 20.62 1.14 5.31
N VAL A 89 19.70 1.48 4.39
CA VAL A 89 18.87 0.52 3.67
C VAL A 89 19.73 -0.38 2.78
N LEU A 90 20.64 0.18 1.98
CA LEU A 90 21.50 -0.60 1.07
C LEU A 90 22.43 -1.55 1.84
N LYS A 91 22.90 -1.14 3.02
CA LYS A 91 23.69 -1.98 3.92
C LYS A 91 22.84 -3.08 4.55
N ALA A 92 21.61 -2.76 4.96
CA ALA A 92 20.70 -3.71 5.58
C ALA A 92 20.15 -4.74 4.58
N VAL A 93 19.96 -4.35 3.32
CA VAL A 93 19.32 -5.15 2.27
C VAL A 93 20.26 -5.37 1.07
N PRO A 94 21.41 -6.07 1.25
CA PRO A 94 22.36 -6.31 0.16
C PRO A 94 21.77 -7.17 -0.97
N GLU A 95 20.68 -7.90 -0.70
CA GLU A 95 19.97 -8.78 -1.65
C GLU A 95 19.45 -8.02 -2.87
N ILE A 96 19.30 -6.68 -2.81
CA ILE A 96 18.97 -5.82 -3.97
C ILE A 96 19.90 -6.11 -5.16
N LYS A 97 21.17 -6.41 -4.90
CA LYS A 97 22.20 -6.68 -5.93
C LYS A 97 21.90 -7.93 -6.75
N ASP A 98 21.12 -8.86 -6.22
CA ASP A 98 20.76 -10.11 -6.89
C ASP A 98 19.63 -9.92 -7.92
N PHE A 99 18.99 -8.74 -7.95
CA PHE A 99 17.83 -8.47 -8.81
C PHE A 99 18.18 -7.63 -10.03
N LYS A 100 17.88 -8.16 -11.21
CA LYS A 100 18.02 -7.43 -12.48
C LYS A 100 16.90 -6.40 -12.66
N VAL A 101 15.66 -6.79 -12.36
CA VAL A 101 14.47 -5.90 -12.39
C VAL A 101 13.59 -6.28 -11.22
N GLY A 102 13.12 -5.30 -10.46
CA GLY A 102 12.23 -5.57 -9.35
C GLY A 102 11.68 -4.32 -8.70
N ILE A 103 11.09 -4.51 -7.52
CA ILE A 103 10.57 -3.45 -6.67
C ILE A 103 11.00 -3.76 -5.24
N LEU A 104 11.54 -2.77 -4.56
CA LEU A 104 11.72 -2.74 -3.11
C LEU A 104 10.53 -2.00 -2.49
N HIS A 105 9.78 -2.68 -1.63
CA HIS A 105 8.82 -2.06 -0.72
C HIS A 105 9.44 -1.96 0.68
N LEU A 106 9.51 -0.75 1.22
CA LEU A 106 9.94 -0.49 2.59
C LEU A 106 8.75 -0.03 3.41
N PHE A 107 8.47 -0.72 4.50
CA PHE A 107 7.39 -0.39 5.43
C PHE A 107 7.94 -0.18 6.84
N VAL A 108 7.68 0.98 7.44
CA VAL A 108 8.01 1.23 8.85
C VAL A 108 6.90 0.70 9.75
N GLN A 109 7.24 -0.13 10.73
CA GLN A 109 6.27 -0.78 11.62
C GLN A 109 5.94 0.10 12.84
N HIS A 110 5.62 1.37 12.59
CA HIS A 110 5.41 2.41 13.61
C HIS A 110 4.39 3.44 13.10
N THR A 111 3.73 4.12 14.02
CA THR A 111 2.62 5.05 13.74
C THR A 111 2.95 6.51 14.07
N SER A 112 4.14 6.78 14.59
CA SER A 112 4.64 8.11 15.00
C SER A 112 5.90 8.53 14.24
N CYS A 113 6.17 7.91 13.09
CA CYS A 113 7.26 8.24 12.18
C CYS A 113 6.90 7.82 10.75
N ALA A 114 7.58 8.37 9.74
CA ALA A 114 7.24 8.11 8.34
C ALA A 114 8.46 7.80 7.46
N LEU A 115 8.19 7.29 6.26
CA LEU A 115 9.16 7.14 5.18
C LEU A 115 8.76 8.02 4.00
N SER A 116 9.74 8.63 3.34
CA SER A 116 9.50 9.44 2.14
C SER A 116 10.66 9.31 1.15
N LEU A 117 10.44 9.77 -0.09
CA LEU A 117 11.48 9.93 -1.09
C LEU A 117 11.62 11.42 -1.40
N ASN A 118 12.80 11.98 -1.12
CA ASN A 118 13.04 13.42 -1.30
C ASN A 118 14.53 13.71 -1.53
N GLU A 119 14.94 14.98 -1.52
CA GLU A 119 16.28 15.42 -1.88
C GLU A 119 17.40 14.73 -1.06
N ASN A 120 18.46 14.25 -1.71
CA ASN A 120 19.57 13.54 -1.06
C ASN A 120 20.84 14.39 -0.87
N TRP A 121 20.79 15.69 -1.18
CA TRP A 121 21.98 16.55 -1.25
C TRP A 121 22.00 17.62 -0.16
N ASP A 122 21.06 18.55 -0.21
CA ASP A 122 21.06 19.69 0.71
C ASP A 122 20.51 19.32 2.10
N SER A 123 21.23 19.71 3.15
CA SER A 123 20.79 19.56 4.54
C SER A 123 19.66 20.52 4.90
N ASP A 124 19.60 21.68 4.27
CA ASP A 124 18.61 22.71 4.60
C ASP A 124 17.21 22.24 4.20
N VAL A 125 17.06 21.50 3.09
CA VAL A 125 15.80 20.88 2.68
C VAL A 125 15.26 19.92 3.75
N ARG A 126 16.14 19.22 4.47
CA ARG A 126 15.75 18.34 5.59
C ARG A 126 15.35 19.12 6.83
N ALA A 127 16.03 20.23 7.12
CA ALA A 127 15.68 21.12 8.22
C ALA A 127 14.32 21.80 7.95
N ASP A 128 14.16 22.43 6.79
CA ASP A 128 12.95 23.12 6.36
C ASP A 128 11.73 22.19 6.31
N MET A 129 11.91 20.94 5.86
CA MET A 129 10.84 19.95 5.90
C MET A 129 10.40 19.63 7.34
N SER A 130 11.35 19.51 8.26
CA SER A 130 11.04 19.25 9.68
C SER A 130 10.26 20.43 10.28
N ASP A 131 10.71 21.65 10.02
CA ASP A 131 10.04 22.88 10.44
C ASP A 131 8.64 23.03 9.82
N ALA A 132 8.48 22.71 8.53
CA ALA A 132 7.20 22.77 7.85
C ALA A 132 6.20 21.78 8.45
N LEU A 133 6.64 20.56 8.75
CA LEU A 133 5.79 19.55 9.40
C LEU A 133 5.37 19.98 10.80
N ASP A 134 6.25 20.61 11.57
CA ASP A 134 5.92 21.16 12.90
C ASP A 134 4.88 22.28 12.81
N ARG A 135 4.83 23.05 11.71
CA ARG A 135 3.77 24.03 11.47
C ARG A 135 2.46 23.40 11.00
N ILE A 136 2.51 22.29 10.26
CA ILE A 136 1.32 21.57 9.76
C ILE A 136 0.57 20.86 10.90
N ALA A 137 1.31 20.25 11.83
CA ALA A 137 0.77 19.59 13.00
C ALA A 137 1.54 20.06 14.26
N PRO A 138 1.18 21.25 14.79
CA PRO A 138 1.85 21.83 15.95
C PRO A 138 1.48 21.11 17.25
N GLU A 139 2.39 21.09 18.21
CA GLU A 139 2.15 20.45 19.53
C GLU A 139 1.14 21.22 20.39
N ALA A 140 1.14 22.54 20.28
CA ALA A 140 0.32 23.43 21.07
C ALA A 140 -0.22 24.60 20.23
N GLY A 141 -1.30 25.20 20.70
CA GLY A 141 -1.89 26.38 20.08
C GLY A 141 -1.06 27.64 20.30
N PRO A 142 -1.46 28.77 19.68
CA PRO A 142 -0.70 30.03 19.74
C PRO A 142 -0.47 30.58 21.15
N LYS A 143 -1.27 30.16 22.14
CA LYS A 143 -1.13 30.58 23.55
C LYS A 143 -0.61 29.45 24.44
N GLY A 144 -0.12 28.34 23.86
CA GLY A 144 0.36 27.17 24.58
C GLY A 144 -0.74 26.22 25.04
N GLU A 145 -1.97 26.38 24.57
CA GLU A 145 -3.08 25.48 24.86
C GLU A 145 -2.93 24.13 24.16
N ALA A 146 -3.38 23.05 24.80
CA ALA A 146 -3.41 21.72 24.19
C ALA A 146 -4.37 21.69 22.99
N LEU A 147 -3.90 21.18 21.85
CA LEU A 147 -4.70 21.09 20.62
C LEU A 147 -5.43 19.74 20.47
N TYR A 148 -4.90 18.69 21.09
CA TYR A 148 -5.32 17.32 20.86
C TYR A 148 -5.72 16.63 22.15
N ARG A 149 -6.58 15.61 22.02
CA ARG A 149 -7.04 14.79 23.15
C ARG A 149 -6.09 13.64 23.49
N HIS A 150 -5.24 13.24 22.55
CA HIS A 150 -4.32 12.13 22.72
C HIS A 150 -2.92 12.70 22.97
N ASP A 151 -2.40 12.44 24.16
CA ASP A 151 -1.10 12.93 24.63
C ASP A 151 -0.50 11.93 25.64
N ASP A 152 -0.88 10.65 25.54
CA ASP A 152 -0.51 9.59 26.49
C ASP A 152 1.01 9.45 26.62
N GLU A 153 1.75 9.72 25.53
CA GLU A 153 3.21 9.73 25.52
C GLU A 153 3.84 11.14 25.45
N GLY A 154 3.07 12.19 25.74
CA GLY A 154 3.50 13.59 25.78
C GLY A 154 2.86 14.50 24.72
N PRO A 155 3.19 15.81 24.73
CA PRO A 155 2.55 16.81 23.87
C PRO A 155 2.83 16.61 22.36
N ASP A 156 3.87 15.85 22.01
CA ASP A 156 4.23 15.56 20.61
C ASP A 156 3.66 14.24 20.07
N ASP A 157 2.86 13.54 20.87
CA ASP A 157 2.33 12.22 20.54
C ASP A 157 1.31 12.27 19.38
N MET A 158 0.15 12.93 19.57
CA MET A 158 -0.81 13.11 18.49
C MET A 158 -0.24 13.87 17.27
N PRO A 159 0.57 14.93 17.41
CA PRO A 159 1.25 15.55 16.28
C PRO A 159 2.06 14.55 15.44
N ALA A 160 2.79 13.64 16.07
CA ALA A 160 3.56 12.60 15.37
C ALA A 160 2.65 11.64 14.60
N HIS A 161 1.52 11.24 15.18
CA HIS A 161 0.52 10.43 14.49
C HIS A 161 -0.08 11.14 13.26
N ILE A 162 -0.38 12.43 13.37
CA ILE A 162 -0.90 13.24 12.25
C ILE A 162 0.14 13.30 11.13
N LYS A 163 1.39 13.67 11.43
CA LYS A 163 2.48 13.74 10.45
C LYS A 163 2.72 12.37 9.79
N SER A 164 2.68 11.29 10.57
CA SER A 164 2.83 9.93 10.06
C SER A 164 1.70 9.54 9.11
N ALA A 165 0.46 9.90 9.42
CA ALA A 165 -0.69 9.60 8.57
C ALA A 165 -0.67 10.41 7.26
N LEU A 166 -0.19 11.65 7.30
CA LEU A 166 -0.10 12.52 6.13
C LEU A 166 1.02 12.09 5.16
N ILE A 167 2.19 11.68 5.67
CA ILE A 167 3.31 11.28 4.83
C ILE A 167 3.21 9.81 4.41
N GLY A 168 2.81 8.93 5.33
CA GLY A 168 2.69 7.50 5.09
C GLY A 168 3.83 6.67 5.68
N ALA A 169 3.52 5.40 5.96
CA ALA A 169 4.43 4.45 6.60
C ALA A 169 5.32 3.69 5.60
N SER A 170 5.25 3.97 4.30
CA SER A 170 5.99 3.18 3.31
C SER A 170 6.42 3.94 2.08
N VAL A 171 7.47 3.43 1.44
CA VAL A 171 7.91 3.83 0.12
C VAL A 171 8.14 2.59 -0.74
N THR A 172 7.88 2.71 -2.04
CA THR A 172 8.06 1.65 -3.02
C THR A 172 8.98 2.15 -4.12
N ILE A 173 10.11 1.48 -4.32
CA ILE A 173 11.22 1.95 -5.15
C ILE A 173 11.56 0.88 -6.20
N PRO A 174 11.62 1.21 -7.49
CA PRO A 174 12.02 0.24 -8.50
C PRO A 174 13.49 -0.15 -8.34
N ILE A 175 13.81 -1.40 -8.69
CA ILE A 175 15.17 -1.93 -8.76
C ILE A 175 15.51 -2.16 -10.24
N LYS A 176 16.70 -1.72 -10.64
CA LYS A 176 17.27 -1.94 -11.97
C LYS A 176 18.75 -2.29 -11.83
N ASP A 177 19.14 -3.43 -12.41
CA ASP A 177 20.52 -3.90 -12.51
C ASP A 177 21.26 -3.86 -11.16
N GLY A 178 20.62 -4.43 -10.12
CA GLY A 178 21.17 -4.52 -8.77
C GLY A 178 21.20 -3.22 -7.97
N LYS A 179 20.49 -2.17 -8.43
CA LYS A 179 20.47 -0.83 -7.81
C LYS A 179 19.06 -0.31 -7.66
N LEU A 180 18.86 0.56 -6.67
CA LEU A 180 17.64 1.38 -6.59
C LEU A 180 17.61 2.34 -7.77
N ALA A 181 16.52 2.34 -8.54
CA ALA A 181 16.32 3.19 -9.71
C ALA A 181 15.67 4.52 -9.30
N THR A 182 16.32 5.26 -8.41
CA THR A 182 15.90 6.59 -7.98
C THR A 182 16.37 7.67 -8.96
N GLY A 183 15.73 8.86 -8.90
CA GLY A 183 16.28 10.04 -9.57
C GLY A 183 17.60 10.50 -8.95
N THR A 184 18.38 11.31 -9.67
CA THR A 184 19.70 11.82 -9.24
C THR A 184 19.67 12.40 -7.83
N TRP A 185 18.67 13.22 -7.55
CA TRP A 185 18.50 13.91 -6.28
C TRP A 185 17.59 13.17 -5.31
N GLN A 186 17.14 11.96 -5.62
CA GLN A 186 16.15 11.27 -4.80
C GLN A 186 16.81 10.24 -3.88
N GLY A 187 16.52 10.35 -2.59
CA GLY A 187 16.98 9.43 -1.55
C GLY A 187 15.84 9.02 -0.61
N ILE A 188 16.10 7.97 0.16
CA ILE A 188 15.15 7.44 1.14
C ILE A 188 15.29 8.23 2.42
N TRP A 189 14.20 8.87 2.83
CA TRP A 189 14.12 9.63 4.06
C TRP A 189 13.39 8.85 5.14
N TYR A 190 13.93 8.94 6.36
CA TYR A 190 13.26 8.57 7.61
C TYR A 190 12.93 9.85 8.37
N LEU A 191 11.64 10.05 8.62
CA LEU A 191 11.11 11.19 9.35
C LEU A 191 10.73 10.75 10.75
N GLU A 192 11.51 11.17 11.75
CA GLU A 192 11.18 11.00 13.15
C GLU A 192 10.45 12.24 13.66
N PHE A 193 9.30 12.04 14.30
CA PHE A 193 8.47 13.14 14.78
C PHE A 193 8.54 13.32 16.29
N ARG A 194 8.95 12.29 17.03
CA ARG A 194 9.04 12.32 18.49
C ARG A 194 10.36 12.96 18.95
N ALA A 195 10.30 13.79 19.97
CA ALA A 195 11.46 14.48 20.55
C ALA A 195 12.40 13.49 21.25
N SER A 196 11.83 12.50 21.96
CA SER A 196 12.58 11.39 22.53
C SER A 196 13.23 10.54 21.44
N LYS A 197 14.37 9.91 21.76
CA LYS A 197 15.02 9.00 20.81
C LYS A 197 14.26 7.68 20.74
N HIS A 198 13.85 7.29 19.54
CA HIS A 198 13.22 6.00 19.29
C HIS A 198 14.02 5.17 18.29
N GLN A 199 14.05 3.85 18.52
CA GLN A 199 14.52 2.89 17.52
C GLN A 199 13.33 2.44 16.66
N ARG A 200 13.45 2.60 15.34
CA ARG A 200 12.39 2.24 14.39
C ARG A 200 12.73 0.97 13.64
N ARG A 201 11.70 0.15 13.40
CA ARG A 201 11.78 -1.15 12.74
C ARG A 201 11.18 -1.04 11.34
N LEU A 202 11.92 -1.51 10.35
CA LEU A 202 11.51 -1.52 8.95
C LEU A 202 11.41 -2.95 8.45
N MET A 203 10.41 -3.19 7.61
CA MET A 203 10.26 -4.39 6.81
C MET A 203 10.58 -4.06 5.35
N ALA A 204 11.64 -4.65 4.82
CA ALA A 204 11.97 -4.61 3.41
C ALA A 204 11.43 -5.86 2.72
N THR A 205 10.68 -5.68 1.63
CA THR A 205 10.21 -6.75 0.77
C THR A 205 10.65 -6.44 -0.66
N ILE A 206 11.36 -7.37 -1.28
CA ILE A 206 11.77 -7.30 -2.68
C ILE A 206 10.99 -8.34 -3.47
N GLN A 207 10.43 -7.91 -4.60
CA GLN A 207 9.84 -8.78 -5.60
C GLN A 207 10.44 -8.44 -6.96
N GLY A 208 10.86 -9.45 -7.71
CA GLY A 208 11.37 -9.21 -9.06
C GLY A 208 12.06 -10.40 -9.68
N GLN A 209 12.72 -10.14 -10.79
CA GLN A 209 13.54 -11.10 -11.53
C GLN A 209 14.99 -11.01 -11.06
N LYS A 210 15.56 -12.14 -10.63
CA LYS A 210 16.98 -12.24 -10.32
C LYS A 210 17.86 -12.14 -11.58
N ALA A 211 19.09 -11.66 -11.39
CA ALA A 211 20.12 -11.60 -12.42
C ALA A 211 20.69 -12.97 -12.76
#